data_AF-A0A969UPV8-F1
#
_entry.id   AF-A0A969UPV8-F1
#
_cell.length_a   1.000
_cell.length_b   1.000
_cell.length_c   1.000
_cell.angle_alpha   90.00
_cell.angle_beta   90.00
_cell.angle_gamma   90.00
#
_symmetry.space_group_name_H-M   'P 1'
#
loop_
_entity.id
_entity.type
_entity.pdbx_description
1 polymer ?
#
loop_
_entity_poly.entity_id
_entity_poly.type
_entity_poly.pdbx_seq_one_letter_code
_entity_poly.pdbx_strand_id
1 'polypeptide(L)' 'MSYQNSLKPWVIYRRLPDFQRQLIERFRRRPHAEEYLKVIQRLDLDGEFEIVYDITPAEDHDPASVLNYLARSPIS' A
#
# COMPACT_ATOMS: atom_id res chain seq x y z
N MET A 1 10.16 5.18 11.55
CA MET A 1 9.33 3.98 11.82
C MET A 1 8.36 4.27 12.94
N SER A 2 7.07 4.52 12.64
CA SER A 2 6.02 4.60 13.67
C SER A 2 5.30 3.27 13.77
N TYR A 3 5.31 2.68 14.97
CA TYR A 3 4.58 1.46 15.36
C TYR A 3 3.10 1.45 14.93
N GLN A 4 2.51 2.64 14.70
CA GLN A 4 1.14 2.79 14.22
C GLN A 4 0.92 2.24 12.81
N ASN A 5 1.95 2.21 11.96
CA ASN A 5 1.85 1.66 10.59
C ASN A 5 1.77 0.13 10.57
N SER A 6 2.25 -0.54 11.63
CA SER A 6 2.16 -1.99 11.83
C SER A 6 0.74 -2.47 12.21
N LEU A 7 -0.16 -1.54 12.56
CA LEU A 7 -1.49 -1.85 13.07
C LEU A 7 -2.57 -1.90 11.97
N LYS A 8 -2.20 -1.64 10.71
CA LYS A 8 -3.12 -1.60 9.57
C LYS A 8 -2.65 -2.52 8.44
N PRO A 9 -2.75 -3.85 8.61
CA PRO A 9 -2.19 -4.81 7.66
C PRO A 9 -3.07 -5.03 6.43
N TRP A 10 -4.31 -4.53 6.39
CA TRP A 10 -5.19 -4.70 5.24
C TRP A 10 -5.06 -3.50 4.32
N VAL A 11 -4.55 -3.72 3.12
CA VAL A 11 -4.24 -2.65 2.17
C VAL A 11 -5.08 -2.80 0.93
N ILE A 12 -5.63 -1.69 0.46
CA ILE A 12 -6.31 -1.62 -0.84
C ILE A 12 -5.35 -1.02 -1.85
N TYR A 13 -5.07 -1.77 -2.90
CA TYR A 13 -4.33 -1.31 -4.06
C TYR A 13 -5.25 -1.13 -5.25
N ARG A 14 -5.00 -0.09 -6.04
CA ARG A 14 -5.54 0.04 -7.40
C ARG A 14 -4.51 -0.50 -8.37
N ARG A 15 -4.92 -1.39 -9.27
CA ARG A 15 -4.08 -1.86 -10.36
C ARG A 15 -4.04 -0.81 -11.45
N LEU A 16 -2.83 -0.51 -11.89
CA LEU A 16 -2.58 0.36 -13.04
C LEU A 16 -2.14 -0.50 -14.23
N PRO A 17 -2.29 0.00 -15.47
CA PRO A 17 -1.58 -0.56 -16.62
C PRO A 17 -0.08 -0.60 -16.30
N ASP A 18 0.64 -1.61 -16.80
CA ASP A 18 2.06 -1.87 -16.50
C ASP A 18 2.34 -2.66 -15.21
N PHE A 19 1.35 -3.44 -14.71
CA PHE A 19 1.50 -4.27 -13.50
C PHE A 19 1.84 -3.48 -12.23
N GLN A 20 1.69 -2.16 -12.27
CA GLN A 20 1.92 -1.27 -11.16
C GLN A 20 0.71 -1.28 -10.21
N ARG A 21 0.99 -1.03 -8.93
CA ARG A 21 -0.02 -1.00 -7.87
C ARG A 21 0.08 0.34 -7.16
N GLN A 22 -1.01 1.08 -7.16
CA GLN A 22 -1.12 2.31 -6.40
C GLN A 22 -1.78 2.02 -5.06
N LEU A 23 -1.11 2.40 -3.97
CA LEU A 23 -1.68 2.35 -2.63
C LEU A 23 -2.86 3.33 -2.55
N ILE A 24 -4.05 2.83 -2.22
CA ILE A 24 -5.23 3.66 -2.01
C ILE A 24 -5.39 3.97 -0.52
N GLU A 25 -5.47 2.95 0.34
CA GLU A 25 -5.71 3.14 1.77
C GLU A 25 -5.34 1.89 2.58
N ARG A 26 -5.05 2.07 3.88
CA ARG A 26 -4.75 0.98 4.82
C ARG A 26 -5.77 0.88 5.96
N PHE A 27 -6.12 -0.34 6.33
CA PHE A 27 -7.12 -0.69 7.33
C PHE A 27 -6.58 -1.67 8.37
N ARG A 28 -7.05 -1.51 9.61
CA ARG A 28 -6.76 -2.44 10.70
C ARG A 28 -7.53 -3.75 10.58
N ARG A 29 -8.77 -3.68 10.08
CA ARG A 29 -9.69 -4.82 10.01
C ARG A 29 -10.14 -5.02 8.56
N ARG A 30 -10.16 -6.28 8.12
CA ARG A 30 -10.62 -6.67 6.78
C ARG A 30 -12.03 -6.17 6.44
N PRO A 31 -13.05 -6.27 7.33
CA PRO A 31 -14.41 -5.84 6.97
C PRO A 31 -14.50 -4.37 6.60
N HIS A 32 -13.71 -3.51 7.24
CA HIS A 32 -13.70 -2.07 6.91
C HIS A 32 -13.08 -1.84 5.52
N ALA A 33 -12.05 -2.61 5.15
CA ALA A 33 -11.48 -2.57 3.81
C ALA A 33 -12.48 -3.05 2.76
N GLU A 34 -13.25 -4.10 3.04
CA GLU A 34 -14.29 -4.61 2.14
C GLU A 34 -15.46 -3.63 1.95
N GLU A 35 -15.89 -2.96 3.01
CA GLU A 35 -16.90 -1.89 2.91
C GLU A 35 -16.41 -0.74 2.05
N TYR A 36 -15.18 -0.28 2.27
CA TYR A 36 -14.57 0.77 1.45
C TYR A 36 -14.42 0.34 -0.02
N LEU A 37 -13.99 -0.90 -0.26
CA LEU A 37 -13.87 -1.46 -1.60
C LEU A 37 -15.21 -1.42 -2.36
N LYS A 38 -16.32 -1.76 -1.69
CA LYS A 38 -17.66 -1.69 -2.31
C LYS A 38 -18.07 -0.27 -2.66
N VAL A 39 -17.67 0.72 -1.88
CA VAL A 39 -17.95 2.13 -2.17
C VAL A 39 -17.10 2.61 -3.35
N ILE A 40 -15.80 2.35 -3.34
CA ILE A 40 -14.90 2.84 -4.40
C ILE A 40 -15.17 2.16 -5.74
N GLN A 41 -15.51 0.87 -5.78
CA GLN A 41 -15.93 0.17 -6.99
C GLN A 41 -17.22 0.75 -7.61
N ARG A 42 -18.08 1.38 -6.81
CA ARG A 42 -19.27 2.07 -7.33
C ARG A 42 -18.96 3.45 -7.90
N LEU A 43 -17.88 4.07 -7.44
CA LEU A 43 -17.43 5.38 -7.89
C LEU A 43 -16.52 5.29 -9.13
N ASP A 44 -15.72 4.22 -9.22
CA ASP A 44 -14.82 3.93 -10.32
C ASP A 44 -15.09 2.52 -10.84
N LEU A 45 -15.96 2.43 -11.84
CA LEU A 45 -16.43 1.17 -12.42
C LEU A 45 -15.35 0.46 -13.26
N ASP A 46 -14.38 1.21 -13.78
CA ASP A 46 -13.30 0.70 -14.62
C ASP A 46 -12.03 0.36 -13.81
N GLY A 47 -11.99 0.76 -12.54
CA GLY A 47 -10.86 0.52 -11.66
C GLY A 47 -10.80 -0.92 -11.18
N GLU A 48 -9.67 -1.60 -11.45
CA GLU A 48 -9.34 -2.85 -10.77
C GLU A 48 -8.73 -2.58 -9.40
N PHE A 49 -9.39 -3.08 -8.35
CA PHE A 49 -8.94 -2.92 -6.97
C PHE A 49 -8.71 -4.28 -6.31
N GLU A 50 -7.66 -4.39 -5.50
CA GLU A 50 -7.32 -5.60 -4.75
C GLU A 50 -7.11 -5.31 -3.26
N ILE A 51 -7.60 -6.20 -2.40
CA ILE A 51 -7.30 -6.20 -0.97
C ILE A 51 -6.15 -7.16 -0.73
N VAL A 52 -5.06 -6.66 -0.15
CA VAL A 52 -3.85 -7.43 0.16
C VAL A 52 -3.56 -7.33 1.65
N TYR A 53 -3.16 -8.46 2.25
CA TYR A 53 -2.59 -8.44 3.59
C TYR A 53 -1.10 -8.10 3.50
N ASP A 54 -0.76 -6.87 3.86
CA ASP A 54 0.58 -6.32 3.72
C ASP A 54 1.05 -5.76 5.07
N ILE A 55 2.03 -6.44 5.65
CA ILE A 55 2.68 -6.08 6.93
C ILE A 55 3.92 -5.22 6.72
N THR A 56 4.25 -4.86 5.48
CA THR A 56 5.32 -3.90 5.27
C THR A 56 4.91 -2.60 5.95
N PRO A 57 5.79 -2.02 6.81
CA PRO A 57 5.55 -0.66 7.26
C PRO A 57 5.33 0.18 6.01
N ALA A 58 4.41 1.15 6.06
CA ALA A 58 4.41 2.20 5.06
C ALA A 58 5.78 2.86 5.22
N GLU A 59 6.76 2.35 4.48
CA GLU A 59 7.96 3.10 4.19
C GLU A 59 7.40 4.32 3.51
N ASP A 60 7.47 5.44 4.22
CA ASP A 60 7.37 6.75 3.63
C ASP A 60 8.13 6.62 2.31
N HIS A 61 7.42 6.67 1.19
CA HIS A 61 8.04 6.72 -0.12
C HIS A 61 8.63 8.13 -0.24
N ASP A 62 9.57 8.41 0.65
CA ASP A 62 10.50 9.49 0.55
C ASP A 62 11.53 9.00 -0.47
N PRO A 63 11.54 9.53 -1.70
CA PRO A 63 12.50 9.12 -2.72
C PRO A 63 13.96 9.27 -2.24
N ALA A 64 14.20 10.06 -1.19
CA ALA A 64 15.50 10.17 -0.55
C ALA A 64 15.94 8.90 0.21
N SER A 65 15.02 8.08 0.72
CA SER A 65 15.36 6.86 1.46
C SER A 65 15.88 5.74 0.56
N VAL A 66 15.40 5.63 -0.68
CA VAL A 66 15.88 4.63 -1.65
C VAL A 66 17.34 4.91 -2.05
N LEU A 67 17.68 6.19 -2.23
CA LEU A 67 19.05 6.62 -2.51
C LEU A 67 19.99 6.36 -1.32
N ASN A 68 19.49 6.54 -0.10
CA ASN A 68 20.27 6.26 1.11
C ASN A 68 20.54 4.76 1.30
N TYR A 69 19.60 3.89 0.88
CA TYR A 69 19.77 2.43 0.96
C TYR A 69 20.82 1.91 -0.04
N LEU A 70 20.85 2.47 -1.25
CA LEU A 70 21.86 2.16 -2.26
C LEU A 70 23.24 2.75 -1.93
N ALA A 71 23.30 3.88 -1.24
CA ALA A 71 24.56 4.50 -0.81
C ALA A 71 25.22 3.82 0.41
N ARG A 72 24.49 2.98 1.15
CA ARG A 72 24.96 2.36 2.39
C ARG A 72 25.30 0.88 2.29
N SER A 73 25.21 0.27 1.12
CA SER A 73 25.71 -1.09 0.90
C SER A 73 27.24 -1.05 0.70
N PRO A 74 28.07 -1.52 1.65
CA PRO A 74 29.45 -1.82 1.32
C PRO A 74 29.41 -3.16 0.58
N ILE A 75 29.67 -3.11 -0.72
CA ILE A 75 30.05 -4.33 -1.46
C ILE A 75 31.38 -4.77 -0.83
N SER A 76 31.36 -5.93 -0.17
CA SER A 76 32.56 -6.62 0.32
C SER A 76 32.86 -7.82 -0.56
#